data_AF-A0A7C1XS93-F1
#
_entry.id   AF-A0A7C1XS93-F1
#
_cell.length_a   1.000
_cell.length_b   1.000
_cell.length_c   1.000
_cell.angle_alpha   90.00
_cell.angle_beta   90.00
_cell.angle_gamma   90.00
#
_symmetry.space_group_name_H-M   'P 1'
#
loop_
_entity.id
_entity.type
_entity.pdbx_description
1 polymer ?
#
loop_
_entity_poly.entity_id
_entity_poly.type
_entity_poly.pdbx_seq_one_letter_code
_entity_poly.pdbx_strand_id
1 'polypeptide(L)'
;MSNDALVNEDNLARARDLQACIKADDEKGTKEIIDDLTDIRENALYQEVGKLTRELHDAISAFGMDDRITDMTHHDIPDARQRLNFVITKTADAADRTLTAVEESIPICENMEQQAVSILESWRQFTQREMDAEGFRKLSKEIDGFLLTQSEGFSTLKGHLNDVLMAQDFQDLTGQIITRVINLVAEVEGNLVSLIKVAGLAEHHEQPQEKSRQELEGPAVPGVDSGDTVSGQDEVDDLLSSLGF
;
A
#
# COMPACT_ATOMS: atom_id res chain seq x y z
N MET A 1 9.54 36.50 -17.23
CA MET A 1 9.70 37.95 -17.53
C MET A 1 10.76 38.54 -16.61
N SER A 2 12.04 38.61 -17.00
CA SER A 2 13.09 39.10 -16.08
C SER A 2 14.32 39.75 -16.74
N ASN A 3 14.20 40.30 -17.96
CA ASN A 3 15.35 40.90 -18.67
C ASN A 3 15.39 42.45 -18.64
N ASP A 4 14.40 43.10 -18.00
CA ASP A 4 14.20 44.56 -18.11
C ASP A 4 14.80 45.36 -16.94
N ALA A 5 15.16 44.70 -15.83
CA ALA A 5 15.69 45.39 -14.64
C ALA A 5 17.19 45.73 -14.75
N LEU A 6 17.96 44.99 -15.56
CA LEU A 6 19.41 45.18 -15.72
C LEU A 6 19.76 46.19 -16.83
N VAL A 7 18.93 46.33 -17.85
CA VAL A 7 19.14 47.23 -19.00
C VAL A 7 18.26 48.47 -18.85
N ASN A 8 18.52 49.29 -17.81
CA ASN A 8 17.91 50.60 -17.69
C ASN A 8 18.88 51.71 -18.16
N GLU A 9 18.35 52.91 -18.40
CA GLU A 9 19.11 54.04 -18.92
C GLU A 9 20.25 54.48 -17.98
N ASP A 10 20.07 54.27 -16.66
CA ASP A 10 21.06 54.58 -15.62
C ASP A 10 22.24 53.58 -15.59
N ASN A 11 21.98 52.28 -15.79
CA ASN A 11 23.01 51.23 -15.87
C ASN A 11 23.80 51.36 -17.17
N LEU A 12 23.16 51.82 -18.25
CA LEU A 12 23.82 52.17 -19.51
C LEU A 12 24.72 53.40 -19.35
N ALA A 13 24.32 54.40 -18.57
CA ALA A 13 25.16 55.54 -18.22
C ALA A 13 26.36 55.09 -17.36
N ARG A 14 26.13 54.31 -16.30
CA ARG A 14 27.18 53.75 -15.43
C ARG A 14 28.18 52.87 -16.18
N ALA A 15 27.72 52.07 -17.16
CA ALA A 15 28.61 51.26 -18.01
C ALA A 15 29.49 52.12 -18.94
N ARG A 16 28.98 53.26 -19.43
CA ARG A 16 29.77 54.22 -20.21
C ARG A 16 30.78 54.96 -19.34
N ASP A 17 30.40 55.33 -18.13
CA ASP A 17 31.28 55.99 -17.16
C ASP A 17 32.40 55.04 -16.69
N LEU A 18 32.07 53.76 -16.43
CA LEU A 18 33.07 52.73 -16.16
C LEU A 18 34.08 52.60 -17.31
N GLN A 19 33.60 52.59 -18.55
CA GLN A 19 34.45 52.53 -19.73
C GLN A 19 35.35 53.77 -19.86
N ALA A 20 34.88 54.95 -19.44
CA ALA A 20 35.66 56.17 -19.44
C ALA A 20 36.75 56.16 -18.35
N CYS A 21 36.44 55.73 -17.13
CA CYS A 21 37.40 55.60 -16.02
C CYS A 21 38.51 54.57 -16.34
N ILE A 22 38.16 53.43 -16.94
CA ILE A 22 39.15 52.42 -17.37
C ILE A 22 40.08 52.95 -18.46
N LYS A 23 39.56 53.75 -19.41
CA LYS A 23 40.38 54.38 -20.46
C LYS A 23 41.30 55.49 -19.94
N ALA A 24 40.96 56.08 -18.79
CA ALA A 24 41.73 57.14 -18.14
C ALA A 24 42.75 56.61 -17.10
N ASP A 25 42.87 55.29 -16.94
CA ASP A 25 43.70 54.63 -15.90
C ASP A 25 43.34 55.06 -14.46
N ASP A 26 42.10 55.50 -14.25
CA ASP A 26 41.59 55.90 -12.94
C ASP A 26 41.06 54.66 -12.19
N GLU A 27 41.96 54.00 -11.48
CA GLU A 27 41.64 52.82 -10.66
C GLU A 27 40.61 53.12 -9.56
N LYS A 28 40.57 54.36 -9.06
CA LYS A 28 39.69 54.72 -7.94
C LYS A 28 38.25 54.88 -8.41
N GLY A 29 38.03 55.66 -9.48
CA GLY A 29 36.71 55.80 -10.10
C GLY A 29 36.18 54.48 -10.66
N THR A 30 37.07 53.63 -11.20
CA THR A 30 36.70 52.29 -11.68
C THR A 30 36.19 51.40 -10.55
N LYS A 31 36.85 51.40 -9.38
CA LYS A 31 36.40 50.63 -8.20
C LYS A 31 35.07 51.13 -7.67
N GLU A 32 34.90 52.45 -7.53
CA GLU A 32 33.65 53.05 -7.05
C GLU A 32 32.44 52.67 -7.93
N ILE A 33 32.59 52.68 -9.25
CA ILE A 33 31.49 52.30 -10.17
C ILE A 33 31.21 50.78 -10.14
N ILE A 34 32.24 49.94 -9.96
CA ILE A 34 32.06 48.48 -9.81
C ILE A 34 31.38 48.12 -8.49
N ASP A 35 31.76 48.78 -7.40
CA ASP A 35 31.15 48.57 -6.09
C ASP A 35 29.66 48.99 -6.13
N ASP A 36 29.35 50.15 -6.72
CA ASP A 36 27.97 50.60 -6.95
C ASP A 36 27.12 49.60 -7.77
N LEU A 37 27.68 49.05 -8.86
CA LEU A 37 26.99 48.04 -9.68
C LEU A 37 26.81 46.72 -8.93
N THR A 38 27.76 46.36 -8.08
CA THR A 38 27.70 45.16 -7.25
C THR A 38 26.64 45.31 -6.16
N ASP A 39 26.59 46.47 -5.50
CA ASP A 39 25.59 46.81 -4.49
C ASP A 39 24.17 46.81 -5.06
N ILE A 40 23.96 47.31 -6.27
CA ILE A 40 22.65 47.26 -6.94
C ILE A 40 22.22 45.80 -7.17
N ARG A 41 23.15 44.95 -7.66
CA ARG A 41 22.87 43.54 -7.91
C ARG A 41 22.63 42.76 -6.62
N GLU A 42 23.42 43.00 -5.59
CA GLU A 42 23.27 42.36 -4.28
C GLU A 42 21.94 42.77 -3.63
N ASN A 43 21.58 44.06 -3.65
CA ASN A 43 20.30 44.52 -3.13
C ASN A 43 19.11 43.90 -3.89
N ALA A 44 19.18 43.80 -5.22
CA ALA A 44 18.14 43.14 -6.00
C ALA A 44 18.02 41.64 -5.64
N LEU A 45 19.16 40.95 -5.45
CA LEU A 45 19.17 39.55 -5.01
C LEU A 45 18.59 39.38 -3.60
N TYR A 46 18.98 40.22 -2.64
CA TYR A 46 18.43 40.18 -1.28
C TYR A 46 16.93 40.48 -1.25
N GLN A 47 16.45 41.40 -2.10
CA GLN A 47 15.02 41.68 -2.24
C GLN A 47 14.26 40.47 -2.78
N GLU A 48 14.80 39.80 -3.79
CA GLU A 48 14.13 38.64 -4.40
C GLU A 48 14.18 37.40 -3.50
N VAL A 49 15.28 37.17 -2.78
CA VAL A 49 15.36 36.15 -1.72
C VAL A 49 14.39 36.47 -0.58
N GLY A 50 14.30 37.73 -0.18
CA GLY A 50 13.37 38.19 0.86
C GLY A 50 11.91 38.11 0.42
N LYS A 51 11.63 38.19 -0.88
CA LYS A 51 10.30 37.98 -1.46
C LYS A 51 9.96 36.49 -1.50
N LEU A 52 10.84 35.64 -2.02
CA LEU A 52 10.69 34.17 -2.00
C LEU A 52 10.49 33.61 -0.59
N THR A 53 11.26 34.11 0.38
CA THR A 53 11.14 33.68 1.78
C THR A 53 9.79 34.08 2.38
N ARG A 54 9.26 35.24 2.01
CA ARG A 54 7.92 35.69 2.43
C ARG A 54 6.82 34.90 1.74
N GLU A 55 6.91 34.68 0.44
CA GLU A 55 5.97 33.84 -0.31
C GLU A 55 5.93 32.42 0.26
N LEU A 56 7.09 31.83 0.59
CA LEU A 56 7.17 30.54 1.27
C LEU A 56 6.55 30.58 2.68
N HIS A 57 6.87 31.61 3.46
CA HIS A 57 6.31 31.77 4.80
C HIS A 57 4.78 31.92 4.77
N ASP A 58 4.27 32.74 3.86
CA ASP A 58 2.84 32.97 3.68
C ASP A 58 2.14 31.68 3.21
N ALA A 59 2.77 30.90 2.32
CA ALA A 59 2.27 29.59 1.90
C ALA A 59 2.21 28.57 3.04
N ILE A 60 3.27 28.47 3.85
CA ILE A 60 3.32 27.57 5.03
C ILE A 60 2.32 28.03 6.10
N SER A 61 2.21 29.34 6.33
CA SER A 61 1.29 29.89 7.32
C SER A 61 -0.16 29.68 6.91
N ALA A 62 -0.48 29.89 5.62
CA ALA A 62 -1.80 29.58 5.07
C ALA A 62 -2.14 28.08 5.17
N PHE A 63 -1.18 27.18 4.94
CA PHE A 63 -1.35 25.74 5.13
C PHE A 63 -1.59 25.35 6.60
N GLY A 64 -0.86 25.98 7.54
CA GLY A 64 -1.07 25.77 8.97
C GLY A 64 -2.37 26.37 9.52
N MET A 65 -2.99 27.30 8.78
CA MET A 65 -4.28 27.92 9.12
C MET A 65 -5.47 27.27 8.41
N ASP A 66 -5.25 26.25 7.58
CA ASP A 66 -6.35 25.51 6.98
C ASP A 66 -7.02 24.66 8.06
N ASP A 67 -8.25 25.02 8.41
CA ASP A 67 -9.10 24.28 9.36
C ASP A 67 -9.17 22.79 8.97
N ARG A 68 -9.12 22.47 7.66
CA ARG A 68 -9.14 21.09 7.17
C ARG A 68 -7.87 20.32 7.56
N ILE A 69 -6.70 20.93 7.47
CA ILE A 69 -5.42 20.28 7.83
C ILE A 69 -5.33 20.09 9.35
N THR A 70 -5.82 21.09 10.09
CA THR A 70 -5.93 21.01 11.55
C THR A 70 -6.86 19.87 11.97
N ASP A 71 -8.03 19.76 11.36
CA ASP A 71 -8.98 18.66 11.59
C ASP A 71 -8.38 17.29 11.23
N MET A 72 -7.70 17.20 10.08
CA MET A 72 -7.05 15.95 9.66
C MET A 72 -5.98 15.50 10.66
N THR A 73 -5.17 16.44 11.16
CA THR A 73 -4.07 16.15 12.08
C THR A 73 -4.57 15.78 13.48
N HIS A 74 -5.59 16.49 13.97
CA HIS A 74 -6.11 16.28 15.32
C HIS A 74 -7.13 15.16 15.44
N HIS A 75 -7.88 14.84 14.37
CA HIS A 75 -8.98 13.88 14.41
C HIS A 75 -8.82 12.75 13.39
N ASP A 76 -8.75 13.06 12.09
CA ASP A 76 -8.88 12.03 11.05
C ASP A 76 -7.69 11.05 11.03
N ILE A 77 -6.45 11.53 11.17
CA ILE A 77 -5.25 10.68 11.21
C ILE A 77 -5.22 9.79 12.47
N PRO A 78 -5.44 10.33 13.69
CA PRO A 78 -5.60 9.51 14.89
C PRO A 78 -6.72 8.47 14.79
N ASP A 79 -7.89 8.83 14.24
CA ASP A 79 -9.03 7.92 14.00
C ASP A 79 -8.66 6.81 13.01
N ALA A 80 -8.08 7.17 11.86
CA ALA A 80 -7.59 6.22 10.86
C ALA A 80 -6.61 5.22 11.46
N ARG A 81 -5.67 5.68 12.29
CA ARG A 81 -4.73 4.80 13.01
C ARG A 81 -5.46 3.83 13.94
N GLN A 82 -6.44 4.30 14.72
CA GLN A 82 -7.21 3.43 15.61
C GLN A 82 -8.00 2.38 14.82
N ARG A 83 -8.59 2.77 13.69
CA ARG A 83 -9.34 1.87 12.81
C ARG A 83 -8.44 0.85 12.13
N LEU A 84 -7.25 1.23 11.67
CA LEU A 84 -6.28 0.27 11.13
C LEU A 84 -5.84 -0.74 12.20
N ASN A 85 -5.61 -0.31 13.45
CA ASN A 85 -5.34 -1.24 14.54
C ASN A 85 -6.51 -2.20 14.77
N PHE A 86 -7.74 -1.71 14.72
CA PHE A 86 -8.93 -2.55 14.80
C PHE A 86 -8.99 -3.57 13.65
N VAL A 87 -8.67 -3.18 12.42
CA VAL A 87 -8.57 -4.08 11.26
C VAL A 87 -7.54 -5.18 11.51
N ILE A 88 -6.34 -4.82 11.99
CA ILE A 88 -5.27 -5.78 12.30
C ILE A 88 -5.74 -6.79 13.35
N THR A 89 -6.29 -6.32 14.47
CA THR A 89 -6.82 -7.21 15.52
C THR A 89 -7.92 -8.12 14.99
N LYS A 90 -8.90 -7.58 14.26
CA LYS A 90 -9.99 -8.40 13.72
C LYS A 90 -9.53 -9.43 12.69
N THR A 91 -8.53 -9.10 11.90
CA THR A 91 -7.97 -10.02 10.91
C THR A 91 -7.18 -11.14 11.61
N ALA A 92 -6.43 -10.82 12.66
CA ALA A 92 -5.74 -11.80 13.48
C ALA A 92 -6.73 -12.74 14.19
N ASP A 93 -7.77 -12.19 14.84
CA ASP A 93 -8.82 -12.97 15.51
C ASP A 93 -9.54 -13.92 14.55
N ALA A 94 -9.84 -13.45 13.33
CA ALA A 94 -10.50 -14.25 12.32
C ALA A 94 -9.61 -15.39 11.78
N ALA A 95 -8.33 -15.11 11.57
CA ALA A 95 -7.35 -16.11 11.15
C ALA A 95 -7.19 -17.19 12.22
N ASP A 96 -7.06 -16.80 13.49
CA ASP A 96 -6.95 -17.72 14.63
C ASP A 96 -8.19 -18.62 14.74
N ARG A 97 -9.40 -18.04 14.73
CA ARG A 97 -10.67 -18.81 14.76
C ARG A 97 -10.79 -19.78 13.59
N THR A 98 -10.41 -19.34 12.39
CA THR A 98 -10.44 -20.18 11.19
C THR A 98 -9.47 -21.35 11.32
N LEU A 99 -8.24 -21.07 11.77
CA LEU A 99 -7.20 -22.09 11.94
C LEU A 99 -7.63 -23.11 12.99
N THR A 100 -8.11 -22.68 14.15
CA THR A 100 -8.60 -23.57 15.22
C THR A 100 -9.73 -24.47 14.70
N ALA A 101 -10.74 -23.90 14.03
CA ALA A 101 -11.85 -24.69 13.51
C ALA A 101 -11.40 -25.74 12.48
N VAL A 102 -10.39 -25.42 11.66
CA VAL A 102 -9.79 -26.37 10.71
C VAL A 102 -8.98 -27.44 11.44
N GLU A 103 -8.12 -27.06 12.39
CA GLU A 103 -7.31 -27.98 13.20
C GLU A 103 -8.17 -28.98 13.97
N GLU A 104 -9.29 -28.55 14.54
CA GLU A 104 -10.24 -29.41 15.24
C GLU A 104 -11.07 -30.30 14.29
N SER A 105 -11.18 -29.92 13.02
CA SER A 105 -11.90 -30.70 11.98
C SER A 105 -11.08 -31.85 11.40
N ILE A 106 -9.75 -31.69 11.29
CA ILE A 106 -8.83 -32.72 10.78
C ILE A 106 -8.99 -34.07 11.51
N PRO A 107 -8.89 -34.16 12.84
CA PRO A 107 -8.95 -35.45 13.55
C PRO A 107 -10.33 -36.13 13.41
N ILE A 108 -11.40 -35.35 13.19
CA ILE A 108 -12.73 -35.89 12.91
C ILE A 108 -12.70 -36.61 11.56
N CYS A 109 -12.21 -35.95 10.52
CA CYS A 109 -12.07 -36.53 9.19
C CYS A 109 -11.17 -37.76 9.18
N GLU A 110 -10.00 -37.71 9.84
CA GLU A 110 -9.07 -38.84 9.94
C GLU A 110 -9.70 -40.05 10.63
N ASN A 111 -10.44 -39.84 11.73
CA ASN A 111 -11.13 -40.94 12.43
C ASN A 111 -12.21 -41.56 11.54
N MET A 112 -12.99 -40.73 10.84
CA MET A 112 -14.01 -41.21 9.92
C MET A 112 -13.41 -42.01 8.76
N GLU A 113 -12.29 -41.55 8.19
CA GLU A 113 -11.55 -42.26 7.15
C GLU A 113 -11.04 -43.62 7.64
N GLN A 114 -10.38 -43.65 8.79
CA GLN A 114 -9.86 -44.89 9.38
C GLN A 114 -10.96 -45.93 9.60
N GLN A 115 -12.10 -45.53 10.16
CA GLN A 115 -13.24 -46.43 10.37
C GLN A 115 -13.84 -46.91 9.03
N ALA A 116 -13.97 -46.02 8.04
CA ALA A 116 -14.50 -46.37 6.73
C ALA A 116 -13.59 -47.37 5.99
N VAL A 117 -12.27 -47.18 6.04
CA VAL A 117 -11.27 -48.10 5.47
C VAL A 117 -11.34 -49.46 6.16
N SER A 118 -11.39 -49.49 7.49
CA SER A 118 -11.49 -50.74 8.25
C SER A 118 -12.77 -51.52 7.90
N ILE A 119 -13.91 -50.84 7.78
CA ILE A 119 -15.18 -51.47 7.38
C ILE A 119 -15.10 -51.97 5.94
N LEU A 120 -14.49 -51.20 5.03
CA LEU A 120 -14.32 -51.59 3.63
C LEU A 120 -13.47 -52.86 3.48
N GLU A 121 -12.38 -52.99 4.25
CA GLU A 121 -11.55 -54.19 4.28
C GLU A 121 -12.32 -55.41 4.78
N SER A 122 -13.00 -55.28 5.93
CA SER A 122 -13.87 -56.34 6.46
C SER A 122 -14.99 -56.71 5.48
N TRP A 123 -15.60 -55.73 4.82
CA TRP A 123 -16.64 -55.96 3.80
C TRP A 123 -16.10 -56.73 2.58
N ARG A 124 -14.87 -56.45 2.15
CA ARG A 124 -14.21 -57.19 1.07
C ARG A 124 -13.99 -58.66 1.45
N GLN A 125 -13.50 -58.94 2.65
CA GLN A 125 -13.32 -60.31 3.15
C GLN A 125 -14.66 -61.07 3.19
N PHE A 126 -15.73 -60.41 3.65
CA PHE A 126 -17.08 -60.97 3.61
C PHE A 126 -17.52 -61.33 2.19
N THR A 127 -17.34 -60.40 1.24
CA THR A 127 -17.76 -60.59 -0.15
C THR A 127 -16.97 -61.69 -0.87
N GLN A 128 -15.70 -61.90 -0.48
CA GLN A 128 -14.83 -62.96 -0.99
C GLN A 128 -15.10 -64.32 -0.33
N ARG A 129 -16.04 -64.40 0.64
CA ARG A 129 -16.35 -65.58 1.45
C ARG A 129 -15.17 -66.06 2.30
N GLU A 130 -14.27 -65.15 2.66
CA GLU A 130 -13.11 -65.39 3.53
C GLU A 130 -13.41 -65.08 5.00
N MET A 131 -14.69 -64.86 5.33
CA MET A 131 -15.16 -64.48 6.66
C MET A 131 -16.06 -65.56 7.26
N ASP A 132 -15.84 -65.87 8.53
CA ASP A 132 -16.67 -66.79 9.31
C ASP A 132 -17.82 -66.07 10.04
N ALA A 133 -18.64 -66.83 10.76
CA ALA A 133 -19.79 -66.28 11.49
C ALA A 133 -19.39 -65.34 12.64
N GLU A 134 -18.18 -65.49 13.20
CA GLU A 134 -17.68 -64.61 14.26
C GLU A 134 -17.21 -63.27 13.68
N GLY A 135 -16.45 -63.31 12.58
CA GLY A 135 -16.04 -62.14 11.81
C GLY A 135 -17.24 -61.33 11.31
N PHE A 136 -18.31 -61.99 10.85
CA PHE A 136 -19.52 -61.29 10.43
C PHE A 136 -20.22 -60.55 11.59
N ARG A 137 -20.29 -61.17 12.78
CA ARG A 137 -20.83 -60.49 13.97
C ARG A 137 -19.98 -59.29 14.39
N LYS A 138 -18.65 -59.38 14.22
CA LYS A 138 -17.74 -58.26 14.48
C LYS A 138 -17.97 -57.12 13.47
N LEU A 139 -18.00 -57.41 12.18
CA LEU A 139 -18.30 -56.44 11.12
C LEU A 139 -19.66 -55.75 11.34
N SER A 140 -20.69 -56.52 11.70
CA SER A 140 -22.01 -55.95 11.99
C SER A 140 -21.98 -54.96 13.16
N LYS A 141 -21.15 -55.20 14.18
CA LYS A 141 -20.95 -54.26 15.31
C LYS A 141 -20.11 -53.06 14.92
N GLU A 142 -19.08 -53.25 14.09
CA GLU A 142 -18.25 -52.16 13.56
C GLU A 142 -19.09 -51.20 12.71
N ILE A 143 -19.96 -51.71 11.84
CA ILE A 143 -20.89 -50.90 11.03
C ILE A 143 -21.87 -50.15 11.93
N ASP A 144 -22.47 -50.80 12.93
CA ASP A 144 -23.41 -50.16 13.85
C ASP A 144 -22.74 -49.03 14.65
N GLY A 145 -21.54 -49.28 15.18
CA GLY A 145 -20.73 -48.27 15.86
C GLY A 145 -20.32 -47.10 14.97
N PHE A 146 -19.93 -47.38 13.72
CA PHE A 146 -19.64 -46.35 12.73
C PHE A 146 -20.88 -45.49 12.45
N LEU A 147 -22.03 -46.09 12.14
CA LEU A 147 -23.25 -45.33 11.84
C LEU A 147 -23.68 -44.42 13.00
N LEU A 148 -23.50 -44.85 14.25
CA LEU A 148 -23.75 -44.01 15.42
C LEU A 148 -22.75 -42.84 15.51
N THR A 149 -21.45 -43.13 15.43
CA THR A 149 -20.37 -42.15 15.64
C THR A 149 -20.26 -41.13 14.50
N GLN A 150 -20.56 -41.53 13.25
CA GLN A 150 -20.52 -40.65 12.08
C GLN A 150 -21.49 -39.48 12.20
N SER A 151 -22.68 -39.71 12.77
CA SER A 151 -23.69 -38.65 12.92
C SER A 151 -23.20 -37.49 13.80
N GLU A 152 -22.51 -37.82 14.90
CA GLU A 152 -21.90 -36.84 15.80
C GLU A 152 -20.71 -36.15 15.14
N GLY A 153 -19.82 -36.91 14.50
CA GLY A 153 -18.66 -36.38 13.77
C GLY A 153 -19.06 -35.35 12.70
N PHE A 154 -20.05 -35.68 11.85
CA PHE A 154 -20.56 -34.75 10.84
C PHE A 154 -21.23 -33.51 11.45
N SER A 155 -21.94 -33.66 12.56
CA SER A 155 -22.56 -32.53 13.26
C SER A 155 -21.50 -31.56 13.79
N THR A 156 -20.44 -32.08 14.40
CA THR A 156 -19.33 -31.28 14.92
C THR A 156 -18.55 -30.61 13.79
N LEU A 157 -18.21 -31.36 12.73
CA LEU A 157 -17.56 -30.82 11.54
C LEU A 157 -18.36 -29.68 10.90
N LYS A 158 -19.69 -29.84 10.79
CA LYS A 158 -20.57 -28.78 10.31
C LYS A 158 -20.55 -27.54 11.22
N GLY A 159 -20.44 -27.74 12.54
CA GLY A 159 -20.23 -26.67 13.51
C GLY A 159 -18.97 -25.88 13.22
N HIS A 160 -17.83 -26.57 13.07
CA HIS A 160 -16.55 -25.92 12.76
C HIS A 160 -16.58 -25.17 11.42
N LEU A 161 -17.17 -25.76 10.37
CA LEU A 161 -17.33 -25.07 9.08
C LEU A 161 -18.19 -23.81 9.18
N ASN A 162 -19.20 -23.82 10.06
CA ASN A 162 -19.99 -22.63 10.35
C ASN A 162 -19.18 -21.59 11.13
N ASP A 163 -18.32 -22.01 12.06
CA ASP A 163 -17.43 -21.10 12.77
C ASP A 163 -16.41 -20.44 11.83
N VAL A 164 -15.88 -21.18 10.85
CA VAL A 164 -15.05 -20.62 9.76
C VAL A 164 -15.84 -19.57 8.97
N LEU A 165 -17.08 -19.87 8.58
CA LEU A 165 -17.91 -18.92 7.83
C LEU A 165 -18.21 -17.65 8.65
N MET A 166 -18.51 -17.81 9.94
CA MET A 166 -18.77 -16.69 10.84
C MET A 166 -17.51 -15.88 11.13
N ALA A 167 -16.34 -16.52 11.18
CA ALA A 167 -15.07 -15.81 11.34
C ALA A 167 -14.73 -14.90 10.15
N GLN A 168 -15.42 -15.00 9.01
CA GLN A 168 -15.21 -14.17 7.82
C GLN A 168 -16.07 -12.88 7.80
N ASP A 169 -16.94 -12.67 8.79
CA ASP A 169 -17.83 -11.51 8.87
C ASP A 169 -17.10 -10.16 8.91
N PHE A 170 -15.83 -10.15 9.31
CA PHE A 170 -14.99 -8.95 9.38
C PHE A 170 -14.66 -8.34 8.01
N GLN A 171 -14.73 -9.11 6.91
CA GLN A 171 -14.18 -8.71 5.62
C GLN A 171 -14.84 -7.43 5.04
N ASP A 172 -16.16 -7.28 5.20
CA ASP A 172 -16.87 -6.08 4.74
C ASP A 172 -16.44 -4.83 5.54
N LEU A 173 -16.41 -4.96 6.87
CA LEU A 173 -16.05 -3.85 7.76
C LEU A 173 -14.59 -3.43 7.59
N THR A 174 -13.66 -4.40 7.46
CA THR A 174 -12.25 -4.08 7.25
C THR A 174 -12.00 -3.47 5.88
N GLY A 175 -12.69 -3.95 4.84
CA GLY A 175 -12.66 -3.33 3.51
C GLY A 175 -13.08 -1.87 3.54
N GLN A 176 -14.22 -1.56 4.16
CA GLN A 176 -14.71 -0.18 4.30
C GLN A 176 -13.74 0.72 5.07
N ILE A 177 -13.13 0.21 6.14
CA ILE A 177 -12.13 0.95 6.91
C ILE A 177 -10.91 1.25 6.04
N ILE A 178 -10.36 0.25 5.33
CA ILE A 178 -9.19 0.41 4.47
C ILE A 178 -9.48 1.44 3.38
N THR A 179 -10.63 1.36 2.71
CA THR A 179 -11.03 2.36 1.69
C THR A 179 -11.07 3.78 2.27
N ARG A 180 -11.61 3.95 3.48
CA ARG A 180 -11.65 5.26 4.13
C ARG A 180 -10.24 5.79 4.44
N VAL A 181 -9.34 4.92 4.89
CA VAL A 181 -7.95 5.27 5.16
C VAL A 181 -7.23 5.66 3.87
N ILE A 182 -7.42 4.91 2.78
CA ILE A 182 -6.83 5.23 1.47
C ILE A 182 -7.27 6.62 1.00
N ASN A 183 -8.56 6.93 1.12
CA ASN A 183 -9.09 8.24 0.75
C ASN A 183 -8.48 9.36 1.61
N LEU A 184 -8.30 9.14 2.91
CA LEU A 184 -7.64 10.10 3.79
C LEU A 184 -6.18 10.34 3.37
N VAL A 185 -5.44 9.28 3.05
CA VAL A 185 -4.04 9.39 2.59
C VAL A 185 -3.96 10.17 1.27
N ALA A 186 -4.86 9.89 0.32
CA ALA A 186 -4.94 10.62 -0.95
C ALA A 186 -5.25 12.11 -0.75
N GLU A 187 -6.09 12.44 0.24
CA GLU A 187 -6.38 13.83 0.60
C GLU A 187 -5.16 14.54 1.22
N VAL A 188 -4.44 13.87 2.12
CA VAL A 188 -3.18 14.40 2.70
C VAL A 188 -2.16 14.66 1.59
N GLU A 189 -1.99 13.71 0.67
CA GLU A 189 -1.08 13.84 -0.47
C GLU A 189 -1.46 15.03 -1.36
N GLY A 190 -2.75 15.18 -1.71
CA GLY A 190 -3.25 16.29 -2.49
C GLY A 190 -2.95 17.66 -1.87
N ASN A 191 -3.15 17.78 -0.55
CA ASN A 191 -2.85 19.00 0.20
C ASN A 191 -1.35 19.31 0.23
N LEU A 192 -0.48 18.30 0.39
CA LEU A 192 0.97 18.47 0.34
C LEU A 192 1.46 18.89 -1.07
N VAL A 193 0.90 18.30 -2.13
CA VAL A 193 1.20 18.70 -3.51
C VAL A 193 0.76 20.15 -3.77
N SER A 194 -0.39 20.56 -3.23
CA SER A 194 -0.85 21.95 -3.33
C SER A 194 0.11 22.92 -2.65
N LEU A 195 0.61 22.60 -1.45
CA LEU A 195 1.62 23.40 -0.76
C LEU A 195 2.91 23.55 -1.57
N ILE A 196 3.42 22.46 -2.15
CA ILE A 196 4.65 22.49 -2.96
C ILE A 196 4.47 23.35 -4.21
N LYS A 197 3.28 23.31 -4.83
CA LYS A 197 2.93 24.18 -5.98
C LYS A 197 2.89 25.65 -5.60
N VAL A 198 2.29 26.00 -4.46
CA VAL A 198 2.20 27.40 -3.98
C VAL A 198 3.58 27.92 -3.56
N ALA A 199 4.43 27.07 -2.99
CA ALA A 199 5.79 27.42 -2.59
C ALA A 199 6.77 27.62 -3.78
N GLY A 200 6.31 27.52 -5.03
CA GLY A 200 7.14 27.72 -6.23
C GLY A 200 8.20 26.63 -6.45
N LEU A 201 8.20 25.57 -5.65
CA LEU A 201 9.15 24.45 -5.75
C LEU A 201 8.78 23.46 -6.86
N ALA A 202 7.60 23.61 -7.48
CA ALA A 202 7.04 22.66 -8.45
C ALA A 202 7.27 23.02 -9.94
N GLU A 203 8.09 24.02 -10.28
CA GLU A 203 8.33 24.35 -11.71
C GLU A 203 9.33 23.39 -12.41
N HIS A 204 9.94 22.44 -11.69
CA HIS A 204 10.87 21.45 -12.25
C HIS A 204 10.55 19.99 -11.90
N HIS A 205 9.27 19.61 -11.93
CA HIS A 205 8.94 18.20 -12.16
C HIS A 205 8.76 17.96 -13.66
N GLU A 206 9.89 17.91 -14.38
CA GLU A 206 9.95 17.02 -15.54
C GLU A 206 9.55 15.61 -15.07
N GLN A 207 8.82 14.94 -15.95
CA GLN A 207 8.10 13.67 -15.76
C GLN A 207 8.81 12.69 -14.80
N PRO A 208 8.05 11.91 -14.00
CA PRO A 208 8.65 10.90 -13.15
C PRO A 208 9.49 9.95 -14.00
N GLN A 209 10.82 10.02 -13.86
CA GLN A 209 11.67 8.89 -14.21
C GLN A 209 11.21 7.73 -13.34
N GLU A 210 10.85 6.62 -13.98
CA GLU A 210 10.61 5.31 -13.40
C GLU A 210 11.77 4.94 -12.47
N LYS A 211 11.69 5.34 -11.20
CA LYS A 211 12.50 4.73 -10.17
C LYS A 211 11.87 3.38 -9.90
N SER A 212 12.55 2.36 -10.40
CA SER A 212 12.46 0.95 -10.02
C SER A 212 11.76 0.81 -8.67
N ARG A 213 10.49 0.43 -8.74
CA ARG A 213 9.65 0.12 -7.60
C ARG A 213 10.36 -1.03 -6.90
N GLN A 214 10.90 -0.79 -5.72
CA GLN A 214 11.28 -1.88 -4.84
C GLN A 214 9.97 -2.57 -4.47
N GLU A 215 9.65 -3.61 -5.24
CA GLU A 215 8.49 -4.46 -5.03
C GLU A 215 8.61 -5.05 -3.64
N LEU A 216 7.74 -4.59 -2.74
CA LEU A 216 7.37 -5.36 -1.58
C LEU A 216 6.69 -6.61 -2.15
N GLU A 217 7.34 -7.76 -1.99
CA GLU A 217 6.82 -9.07 -2.37
C GLU A 217 5.54 -9.37 -1.58
N GLY A 218 4.42 -8.83 -2.06
CA GLY A 218 3.07 -9.22 -1.67
C GLY A 218 2.42 -9.94 -2.84
N PRO A 219 1.46 -10.84 -2.58
CA PRO A 219 0.73 -11.52 -3.65
C PRO A 219 0.10 -10.47 -4.60
N ALA A 220 0.28 -10.68 -5.90
CA ALA A 220 -0.23 -9.79 -6.93
C ALA A 220 -1.75 -9.60 -6.76
N VAL A 221 -2.18 -8.33 -6.67
CA VAL A 221 -3.59 -7.96 -6.49
C VAL A 221 -4.22 -7.75 -7.87
N PRO A 222 -5.23 -8.54 -8.28
CA PRO A 222 -5.87 -8.37 -9.58
C PRO A 222 -6.46 -6.96 -9.73
N GLY A 223 -6.06 -6.24 -10.79
CA GLY A 223 -6.58 -4.92 -11.14
C GLY A 223 -5.74 -3.71 -10.69
N VAL A 224 -4.62 -3.91 -9.99
CA VAL A 224 -3.68 -2.83 -9.61
C VAL A 224 -2.48 -2.73 -10.56
N ASP A 225 -2.18 -3.78 -11.31
CA ASP A 225 -1.19 -3.78 -12.40
C ASP A 225 -1.80 -3.26 -13.70
N SER A 226 -2.09 -1.96 -13.73
CA SER A 226 -2.32 -1.26 -14.99
C SER A 226 -0.98 -0.97 -15.66
N GLY A 227 -0.35 -2.04 -16.16
CA GLY A 227 0.95 -2.00 -16.81
C GLY A 227 1.31 -3.38 -17.34
N ASP A 228 0.70 -3.75 -18.46
CA ASP A 228 1.04 -4.92 -19.28
C ASP A 228 0.70 -6.31 -18.70
N THR A 229 -0.59 -6.59 -18.53
CA THR A 229 -1.09 -7.96 -18.31
C THR A 229 -2.18 -8.30 -19.30
N VAL A 230 -1.81 -8.45 -20.58
CA VAL A 230 -2.46 -9.40 -21.50
C VAL A 230 -1.45 -9.96 -22.49
N SER A 231 -0.87 -11.10 -22.15
CA SER A 231 -0.50 -12.19 -23.09
C SER A 231 0.01 -13.34 -22.23
N GLY A 232 -0.52 -14.54 -22.21
CA GLY A 232 -1.57 -15.19 -22.96
C GLY A 232 -1.61 -16.61 -22.37
N GLN A 233 -2.72 -17.30 -22.49
CA GLN A 233 -2.99 -18.59 -21.88
C GLN A 233 -2.10 -19.74 -22.42
N ASP A 234 -1.06 -19.41 -23.19
CA ASP A 234 -0.16 -20.32 -23.90
C ASP A 234 1.06 -20.74 -23.05
N GLU A 235 1.49 -19.97 -22.04
CA GLU A 235 2.63 -20.35 -21.18
C GLU A 235 2.29 -21.44 -20.14
N VAL A 236 1.01 -21.61 -19.84
CA VAL A 236 0.56 -22.67 -18.91
C VAL A 236 0.62 -24.05 -19.57
N ASP A 237 0.34 -24.14 -20.87
CA ASP A 237 0.41 -25.40 -21.63
C ASP A 237 1.87 -25.80 -21.96
N ASP A 238 2.78 -24.83 -22.12
CA ASP A 238 4.21 -25.10 -22.31
C ASP A 238 4.88 -25.61 -21.02
N LEU A 239 4.47 -25.12 -19.84
CA LEU A 239 4.94 -25.61 -18.55
C LEU A 239 4.47 -27.04 -18.26
N LEU A 240 3.24 -27.39 -18.64
CA LEU A 240 2.70 -28.76 -18.50
C LEU A 240 3.36 -29.73 -19.49
N SER A 241 3.71 -29.27 -20.70
CA SER A 241 4.44 -30.06 -21.69
C SER A 241 5.90 -30.34 -21.28
N SER A 242 6.50 -29.47 -20.46
CA SER A 242 7.88 -29.62 -19.98
C SER A 242 8.05 -30.56 -18.77
N LEU A 243 6.97 -30.85 -18.03
CA LEU A 243 6.97 -31.72 -16.85
C LEU A 243 6.60 -33.19 -17.11
N GLY A 244 6.32 -33.57 -18.35
CA GLY A 244 6.31 -34.98 -18.78
C GLY A 244 5.23 -35.85 -18.14
N PHE A 245 3.96 -35.53 -18.41
CA PHE A 245 2.87 -36.50 -18.46
C PHE A 245 2.31 -36.60 -19.88
#